data_AF-A0A269YPQ7-F1
#
_entry.id   AF-A0A269YPQ7-F1
#
_cell.length_a   1.000
_cell.length_b   1.000
_cell.length_c   1.000
_cell.angle_alpha   90.00
_cell.angle_beta   90.00
_cell.angle_gamma   90.00
#
_symmetry.space_group_name_H-M   'P 1'
#
loop_
_entity.id
_entity.type
_entity.pdbx_description
1 polymer ?
#
loop_
_entity_poly.entity_id
_entity_poly.type
_entity_poly.pdbx_seq_one_letter_code
_entity_poly.pdbx_strand_id
1 'polypeptide(L)' 'MFGNQKAKKRFTSTKLESTDSGNLVSVITDRQTGVQYLNIGGGGVSTGGGVTVLVDADGKPLLNDDQE' A
#
# COMPACT_ATOMS: atom_id res chain seq x y z
N MET A 1 -29.92 8.08 -16.94
CA MET A 1 -29.57 7.49 -15.63
C MET A 1 -28.14 6.96 -15.73
N PHE A 2 -27.17 7.60 -15.08
CA PHE A 2 -25.79 7.10 -15.07
C PHE A 2 -25.66 6.12 -13.91
N GLY A 3 -25.47 4.84 -14.25
CA GLY A 3 -25.30 3.76 -13.28
C GLY A 3 -24.10 4.07 -12.39
N ASN A 4 -24.37 4.24 -11.11
CA ASN A 4 -23.38 4.52 -10.08
C ASN A 4 -22.63 3.22 -9.69
N GLN A 5 -22.06 2.52 -10.67
CA GLN A 5 -21.17 1.39 -10.39
C GLN A 5 -19.86 1.95 -9.85
N LYS A 6 -19.67 1.85 -8.53
CA LYS A 6 -18.39 2.23 -7.91
C LYS A 6 -17.29 1.35 -8.52
N ALA A 7 -16.39 1.97 -9.26
CA ALA A 7 -15.22 1.30 -9.81
C ALA A 7 -14.45 0.61 -8.68
N LYS A 8 -14.10 -0.67 -8.88
CA LYS A 8 -13.29 -1.45 -7.92
C LYS A 8 -11.95 -0.73 -7.75
N LYS A 9 -11.59 -0.38 -6.51
CA LYS A 9 -10.33 0.32 -6.23
C LYS A 9 -9.16 -0.60 -6.62
N ARG A 10 -8.26 -0.09 -7.47
CA ARG A 10 -7.05 -0.83 -7.90
C ARG A 10 -6.08 -1.06 -6.74
N PHE A 11 -5.87 -0.04 -5.91
CA PHE A 11 -4.97 -0.11 -4.76
C PHE A 11 -5.75 -0.18 -3.46
N THR A 12 -5.27 -1.02 -2.54
CA THR A 12 -5.75 -1.06 -1.15
C THR A 12 -4.60 -0.93 -0.19
N SER A 13 -4.83 -0.26 0.94
CA SER A 13 -3.81 -0.05 1.95
C SER A 13 -4.22 -0.66 3.28
N THR A 14 -3.31 -1.40 3.88
CA THR A 14 -3.40 -1.92 5.24
C THR A 14 -2.45 -1.10 6.10
N LYS A 15 -3.00 -0.37 7.08
CA LYS A 15 -2.18 0.35 8.05
C LYS A 15 -1.59 -0.67 9.02
N LEU A 16 -0.27 -0.65 9.16
CA LEU A 16 0.42 -1.54 10.08
C LEU A 16 0.58 -0.81 11.41
N GLU A 17 1.44 0.20 11.47
CA GLU A 17 1.90 0.77 12.73
C GLU A 17 2.30 2.25 12.58
N SER A 18 2.47 2.92 13.72
CA SER A 18 3.20 4.19 13.77
C SER A 18 4.59 3.91 14.32
N THR A 19 5.61 4.46 13.69
CA THR A 19 6.96 4.48 14.27
C THR A 19 7.01 5.42 15.48
N ASP A 20 8.02 5.27 16.33
CA ASP A 20 8.29 6.17 17.48
C ASP A 20 8.45 7.64 17.05
N SER A 21 8.90 7.86 15.82
CA SER A 21 9.02 9.18 15.19
C SER A 21 7.70 9.78 14.68
N GLY A 22 6.57 9.09 14.87
CA GLY A 22 5.24 9.52 14.43
C GLY A 22 4.93 9.29 12.95
N ASN A 23 5.83 8.64 12.21
CA ASN A 23 5.57 8.23 10.83
C ASN A 23 4.59 7.06 10.79
N LEU A 24 3.60 7.12 9.91
CA LEU A 24 2.68 6.03 9.65
C LEU A 24 3.26 5.09 8.61
N VAL A 25 3.24 3.80 8.93
CA VAL A 25 3.67 2.72 8.05
C VAL A 25 2.44 1.98 7.55
N SER A 26 2.34 1.84 6.22
CA SER A 26 1.30 1.04 5.60
C SER A 26 1.85 0.17 4.47
N VAL A 27 1.17 -0.93 4.22
CA VAL A 27 1.38 -1.72 3.00
C VAL A 27 0.29 -1.34 2.01
N ILE A 28 0.68 -1.08 0.77
CA ILE A 28 -0.23 -0.87 -0.36
C ILE A 28 -0.14 -2.10 -1.26
N THR A 29 -1.27 -2.65 -1.66
CA THR A 29 -1.36 -3.78 -2.61
C THR A 29 -2.00 -3.31 -3.91
N ASP A 30 -1.36 -3.57 -5.05
CA ASP A 30 -2.00 -3.49 -6.37
C ASP A 30 -2.82 -4.76 -6.62
N ARG A 31 -4.16 -4.63 -6.62
CA ARG A 31 -5.07 -5.77 -6.80
C ARG A 31 -5.06 -6.36 -8.22
N GLN A 32 -4.42 -5.70 -9.19
CA GLN A 32 -4.28 -6.25 -10.54
C GLN A 32 -3.08 -7.17 -10.67
N THR A 33 -1.99 -6.89 -9.95
CA THR A 33 -0.71 -7.59 -10.10
C THR A 33 -0.31 -8.37 -8.85
N GLY A 34 -0.94 -8.11 -7.71
CA GLY A 34 -0.56 -8.64 -6.39
C GLY A 34 0.63 -7.91 -5.76
N VAL A 35 1.34 -7.05 -6.49
CA VAL A 35 2.57 -6.39 -6.02
C VAL A 35 2.29 -5.52 -4.80
N GLN A 36 3.18 -5.61 -3.81
CA GLN A 36 3.08 -4.89 -2.55
C GLN A 36 4.13 -3.79 -2.43
N TYR A 37 3.76 -2.72 -1.74
CA TYR A 37 4.60 -1.56 -1.52
C TYR A 37 4.60 -1.18 -0.04
N LEU A 38 5.78 -0.92 0.52
CA LEU A 38 5.92 -0.28 1.82
C LEU A 38 5.81 1.23 1.62
N ASN A 39 4.85 1.84 2.29
CA ASN A 39 4.66 3.27 2.31
C ASN A 39 4.95 3.82 3.71
N ILE A 40 5.76 4.86 3.77
CA ILE A 40 6.03 5.63 4.99
C ILE A 40 5.63 7.06 4.71
N GLY A 41 4.70 7.59 5.49
CA GLY A 41 4.31 9.00 5.44
C GLY A 41 3.91 9.48 6.81
N GLY A 42 4.15 10.74 7.15
CA GLY A 42 3.70 11.27 8.43
C GLY A 42 2.17 11.44 8.46
N GLY A 43 1.59 11.28 9.65
CA GLY A 43 0.15 11.34 9.87
C GLY A 43 -0.49 12.73 9.77
N GLY A 44 0.10 13.66 9.00
CA GLY A 44 -0.31 15.07 8.93
C GLY A 44 0.04 15.78 7.61
N VAL A 45 -0.54 16.97 7.43
CA VAL A 45 -0.70 17.74 6.16
C VAL A 45 0.56 18.23 5.44
N SER A 46 1.77 17.87 5.85
CA SER A 46 2.99 18.33 5.15
C SER A 46 4.26 17.55 5.52
N THR A 47 4.18 16.24 5.63
CA THR A 47 5.37 15.41 5.89
C THR A 47 5.75 14.66 4.63
N GLY A 48 7.01 14.80 4.21
CA GLY A 48 7.57 14.02 3.11
C GLY A 48 7.41 12.53 3.41
N GLY A 49 7.17 11.75 2.37
CA GLY A 49 6.99 10.31 2.46
C GLY A 49 7.75 9.59 1.37
N GLY A 50 7.86 8.27 1.51
CA GLY A 50 8.53 7.39 0.56
C GLY A 50 7.72 6.14 0.34
N VAL A 51 7.81 5.62 -0.89
CA VAL A 51 7.24 4.32 -1.25
C VAL A 51 8.35 3.46 -1.86
N THR A 52 8.42 2.20 -1.46
CA THR A 52 9.30 1.20 -2.06
C THR A 52 8.56 -0.10 -2.29
N VAL A 53 8.91 -0.83 -3.33
CA VAL A 53 8.38 -2.18 -3.57
C VAL A 53 8.91 -3.14 -2.50
N LEU A 54 8.05 -4.02 -2.00
CA LEU A 54 8.45 -5.14 -1.15
C LEU A 54 8.93 -6.28 -2.04
N VAL A 55 10.10 -6.83 -1.73
CA VAL A 55 10.73 -7.88 -2.53
C VAL A 55 11.20 -9.03 -1.66
N ASP A 56 11.32 -10.20 -2.26
CA ASP A 56 11.93 -11.37 -1.64
C ASP A 56 13.47 -11.28 -1.66
N ALA A 57 14.13 -12.33 -1.17
CA ALA A 57 15.59 -12.39 -1.10
C ALA A 57 16.27 -12.37 -2.48
N ASP A 58 15.56 -12.76 -3.55
CA ASP A 58 16.06 -12.75 -4.92
C ASP A 58 15.76 -11.41 -5.63
N GLY A 59 15.11 -10.47 -4.94
CA GLY A 59 14.73 -9.17 -5.48
C GLY A 59 13.45 -9.19 -6.34
N LYS A 60 12.69 -10.29 -6.34
CA LYS A 60 11.39 -10.35 -7.03
C LYS A 60 10.31 -9.71 -6.15
N PRO A 61 9.28 -9.07 -6.75
CA PRO A 61 8.19 -8.50 -5.98
C PRO A 61 7.47 -9.54 -5.11
N LEU A 62 7.27 -9.22 -3.84
CA LEU A 62 6.42 -10.00 -2.95
C LEU A 62 4.96 -9.76 -3.35
N LEU A 63 4.28 -10.84 -3.72
CA LEU A 63 2.88 -10.82 -4.08
C LEU A 63 2.01 -11.03 -2.84
N ASN A 64 0.84 -10.41 -2.83
CA ASN A 64 -0.18 -10.69 -1.83
C ASN A 64 -1.02 -11.88 -2.30
N ASP A 65 -0.72 -13.07 -1.78
CA ASP A 65 -1.39 -14.32 -2.14
C ASP A 65 -2.77 -14.47 -1.48
N ASP A 66 -3.15 -13.60 -0.54
CA ASP A 66 -4.43 -13.62 0.20
C ASP A 66 -5.61 -13.01 -0.62
N GLN A 67 -5.62 -13.17 -1.94
CA GLN A 67 -6.76 -12.78 -2.78
C GLN A 67 -7.78 -13.94 -2.83
N GLU A 68 -8.54 -14.17 -1.74
CA GLU A 68 -9.79 -14.96 -1.76
C GLU A 68 -11.01 -14.06 -2.10
#